data_AF-A0A1E4EU63-F1
#
_entry.id   AF-A0A1E4EU63-F1
#
_cell.length_a   1.000
_cell.length_b   1.000
_cell.length_c   1.000
_cell.angle_alpha   90.00
_cell.angle_beta   90.00
_cell.angle_gamma   90.00
#
_symmetry.space_group_name_H-M   'P 1'
#
loop_
_entity.id
_entity.type
_entity.pdbx_description
1 polymer ?
#
loop_
_entity_poly.entity_id
_entity_poly.type
_entity_poly.pdbx_seq_one_letter_code
_entity_poly.pdbx_strand_id
1 'polypeptide(L)'
;MPARFRHWSAAALTGAVLTLAGCSMSDVAPDDRPRAKPAQVTATVAGTKGLGRARISTQSGEILILEDDGSVTTMDLDSPGGRDAFQVTEADLAALNANLDLSFAGLAPVARAPRGPTAQEKAIEAFAARTAPALPVIAPDAEIDPEVFLAVKVVTLNQGPGADLVEVTANLRQGVDADIAFSYATCALAGWARDNGNPYGRHIRTLQAKRNGKLLIGSAFLMSDSRPLGLRVMETEETLRECSARGIPAA
;
A
#
# COMPACT_ATOMS: atom_id res chain seq x y z
N MET A 1 53.22 39.70 -1.15
CA MET A 1 51.97 39.22 -0.54
C MET A 1 51.98 39.70 0.91
N PRO A 2 51.10 40.65 1.30
CA PRO A 2 49.65 40.43 1.40
C PRO A 2 48.78 41.54 0.77
N ALA A 3 47.52 41.17 0.50
CA ALA A 3 46.45 42.02 0.02
C ALA A 3 45.77 42.77 1.19
N ARG A 4 45.36 44.03 0.97
CA ARG A 4 44.30 44.68 1.76
C ARG A 4 43.42 45.57 0.90
N PHE A 5 42.17 45.13 0.80
CA PHE A 5 40.90 45.88 0.81
C PHE A 5 40.80 47.14 -0.04
N ARG A 6 40.04 47.01 -1.14
CA ARG A 6 39.40 48.15 -1.80
C ARG A 6 37.89 48.07 -1.60
N HIS A 7 37.36 49.18 -1.10
CA HIS A 7 35.97 49.47 -0.81
C HIS A 7 35.04 49.24 -2.00
N TRP A 8 33.80 48.81 -1.74
CA TRP A 8 32.65 49.36 -2.45
C TRP A 8 31.37 49.40 -1.61
N SER A 9 31.03 50.64 -1.26
CA SER A 9 29.73 51.30 -1.38
C SER A 9 28.47 50.48 -1.16
N ALA A 10 27.85 50.75 -0.01
CA ALA A 10 26.42 50.57 0.20
C ALA A 10 25.62 51.53 -0.71
N ALA A 11 24.68 50.98 -1.46
CA ALA A 11 23.56 51.71 -2.03
C ALA A 11 22.32 50.85 -1.81
N ALA A 12 21.57 51.17 -0.75
CA ALA A 12 20.24 50.68 -0.51
C ALA A 12 19.27 51.56 -1.31
N LEU A 13 18.42 50.97 -2.16
CA LEU A 13 17.18 51.58 -2.64
C LEU A 13 16.19 50.48 -3.04
N THR A 14 15.27 50.21 -2.10
CA THR A 14 13.82 49.98 -2.31
C THR A 14 13.36 49.21 -3.56
N GLY A 15 13.17 47.90 -3.39
CA GLY A 15 12.24 47.11 -4.20
C GLY A 15 10.88 47.00 -3.50
N ALA A 16 9.83 47.49 -4.15
CA ALA A 16 8.45 47.32 -3.72
C ALA A 16 8.07 45.83 -3.76
N VAL A 17 7.82 45.24 -2.60
CA VAL A 17 7.32 43.86 -2.48
C VAL A 17 5.80 43.89 -2.69
N LEU A 18 5.36 43.35 -3.82
CA LEU A 18 3.98 42.93 -4.02
C LEU A 18 3.70 41.76 -3.07
N THR A 19 2.87 41.98 -2.05
CA THR A 19 2.40 40.92 -1.15
C THR A 19 1.40 40.04 -1.89
N LEU A 20 1.90 39.04 -2.62
CA LEU A 20 1.13 37.85 -2.93
C LEU A 20 0.75 37.19 -1.60
N ALA A 21 -0.54 37.19 -1.28
CA ALA A 21 -1.12 36.41 -0.20
C ALA A 21 -1.00 34.92 -0.56
N GLY A 22 0.20 34.37 -0.41
CA GLY A 22 0.42 32.94 -0.36
C GLY A 22 -0.17 32.40 0.92
N CYS A 23 -0.92 31.31 0.83
CA CYS A 23 -1.24 30.47 1.96
C CYS A 23 0.07 30.08 2.66
N SER A 24 0.38 30.76 3.77
CA SER A 24 1.47 30.40 4.65
C SER A 24 1.15 29.01 5.22
N MET A 25 1.82 27.99 4.70
CA MET A 25 1.98 26.71 5.39
C MET A 25 2.80 27.01 6.65
N SER A 26 2.10 27.34 7.72
CA SER A 26 2.68 27.36 9.06
C SER A 26 3.03 25.92 9.43
N ASP A 27 4.26 25.73 9.90
CA ASP A 27 4.77 24.50 10.48
C ASP A 27 3.80 23.89 11.49
N VAL A 28 3.43 22.62 11.28
CA VAL A 28 2.63 21.85 12.24
C VAL A 28 3.43 20.63 12.66
N ALA A 29 3.79 20.60 13.95
CA ALA A 29 4.31 19.44 14.65
C ALA A 29 3.26 18.31 14.72
N PRO A 30 3.67 17.03 14.86
CA PRO A 30 2.82 15.89 14.61
C PRO A 30 1.99 15.51 15.84
N ASP A 31 0.72 15.93 15.88
CA ASP A 31 -0.32 15.16 16.55
C ASP A 31 -1.08 14.43 15.44
N ASP A 32 -0.74 13.15 15.26
CA ASP A 32 -1.14 12.28 14.14
C ASP A 32 -2.62 11.82 14.24
N ARG A 33 -3.47 12.69 14.79
CA ARG A 33 -4.91 12.48 14.85
C ARG A 33 -5.57 13.15 13.65
N PRO A 34 -6.35 12.40 12.85
CA PRO A 34 -7.18 13.00 11.83
C PRO A 34 -8.00 14.14 12.43
N ARG A 35 -7.97 15.31 11.78
CA ARG A 35 -8.76 16.46 12.23
C ARG A 35 -10.22 16.03 12.38
N ALA A 36 -10.87 16.49 13.45
CA ALA A 36 -12.29 16.23 13.67
C ALA A 36 -13.09 16.67 12.44
N LYS A 37 -14.03 15.81 11.99
CA LYS A 37 -14.90 16.10 10.84
C LYS A 37 -15.63 17.42 11.10
N PRO A 38 -15.60 18.38 10.15
CA PRO A 38 -16.33 19.63 10.32
C PRO A 38 -17.84 19.36 10.42
N ALA A 39 -18.55 20.10 11.29
CA ALA A 39 -19.99 19.92 11.48
C ALA A 39 -20.81 20.27 10.22
N GLN A 40 -20.26 21.11 9.34
CA GLN A 40 -20.89 21.52 8.09
C GLN A 40 -19.85 21.61 6.98
N VAL A 41 -20.27 21.32 5.75
CA VAL A 41 -19.47 21.50 4.54
C VAL A 41 -20.25 22.39 3.58
N THR A 42 -19.59 23.36 2.96
CA THR A 42 -20.20 24.22 1.94
C THR A 42 -19.93 23.61 0.56
N ALA A 43 -20.95 23.51 -0.27
CA ALA A 43 -20.85 23.01 -1.65
C ALA A 43 -21.70 23.87 -2.58
N THR A 44 -21.41 23.79 -3.88
CA THR A 44 -22.27 24.35 -4.92
C THR A 44 -23.16 23.22 -5.44
N VAL A 45 -24.46 23.46 -5.53
CA VAL A 45 -25.46 22.46 -5.95
C VAL A 45 -26.42 23.07 -6.97
N ALA A 46 -27.01 22.25 -7.82
CA ALA A 46 -28.10 22.64 -8.70
C ALA A 46 -29.38 22.85 -7.89
N GLY A 47 -29.82 24.10 -7.81
CA GLY A 47 -31.09 24.53 -7.23
C GLY A 47 -32.17 24.70 -8.30
N THR A 48 -33.36 25.12 -7.89
CA THR A 48 -34.54 25.22 -8.78
C THR A 48 -34.41 26.28 -9.88
N LYS A 49 -33.49 27.23 -9.75
CA LYS A 49 -33.25 28.34 -10.68
C LYS A 49 -31.81 28.41 -11.21
N GLY A 50 -30.97 27.41 -10.93
CA GLY A 50 -29.55 27.37 -11.31
C GLY A 50 -28.65 26.93 -10.16
N LEU A 51 -27.33 27.09 -10.32
CA LEU A 51 -26.37 26.70 -9.27
C LEU A 51 -26.43 27.64 -8.06
N GLY A 52 -26.72 27.10 -6.88
CA GLY A 52 -26.77 27.80 -5.60
C GLY A 52 -25.70 27.34 -4.60
N ARG A 53 -25.45 28.14 -3.55
CA ARG A 53 -24.58 27.73 -2.44
C ARG A 53 -25.38 26.95 -1.42
N ALA A 54 -24.95 25.74 -1.12
CA ALA A 54 -25.53 24.90 -0.08
C ALA A 54 -24.60 24.68 1.10
N ARG A 55 -25.19 24.53 2.29
CA ARG A 55 -24.53 24.01 3.48
C ARG A 55 -25.06 22.61 3.76
N ILE A 56 -24.16 21.67 3.95
CA ILE A 56 -24.47 20.27 4.20
C ILE A 56 -24.09 19.96 5.63
N SER A 57 -25.07 19.57 6.44
CA SER A 57 -24.83 19.10 7.80
C SER A 57 -24.20 17.71 7.75
N THR A 58 -23.02 17.56 8.35
CA THR A 58 -22.33 16.27 8.37
C THR A 58 -22.85 15.30 9.44
N GLN A 59 -23.73 15.80 10.32
CA GLN A 59 -24.41 15.04 11.36
C GLN A 59 -25.79 14.54 10.92
N SER A 60 -26.56 15.38 10.22
CA SER A 60 -27.94 15.06 9.81
C SER A 60 -28.11 14.69 8.34
N GLY A 61 -27.10 14.92 7.49
CA GLY A 61 -27.24 14.69 6.04
C GLY A 61 -28.16 15.69 5.35
N GLU A 62 -28.53 16.79 6.01
CA GLU A 62 -29.41 17.80 5.45
C GLU A 62 -28.63 18.82 4.62
N ILE A 63 -29.17 19.13 3.43
CA ILE A 63 -28.72 20.17 2.51
C ILE A 63 -29.60 21.41 2.71
N LEU A 64 -28.97 22.53 3.03
CA LEU A 64 -29.60 23.85 3.12
C LEU A 64 -29.12 24.70 1.94
N ILE A 65 -29.97 24.95 0.96
CA ILE A 65 -29.64 25.73 -0.24
C ILE A 65 -30.10 27.17 -0.02
N LEU A 66 -29.20 28.13 -0.17
CA LEU A 66 -29.56 29.55 -0.19
C LEU A 66 -29.92 29.94 -1.63
N GLU A 67 -31.18 30.24 -1.85
CA GLU A 67 -31.72 30.68 -3.15
C GLU A 67 -31.41 32.16 -3.41
N ASP A 68 -31.52 32.59 -4.66
CA ASP A 68 -31.20 33.96 -5.10
C ASP A 68 -32.14 35.01 -4.48
N ASP A 69 -33.34 34.62 -4.07
CA ASP A 69 -34.30 35.48 -3.35
C ASP A 69 -34.01 35.57 -1.84
N GLY A 70 -32.94 34.93 -1.37
CA GLY A 70 -32.53 34.90 0.04
C GLY A 70 -33.28 33.88 0.89
N SER A 71 -34.19 33.09 0.30
CA SER A 71 -34.85 31.99 1.00
C SER A 71 -33.92 30.78 1.15
N VAL A 72 -34.21 29.93 2.15
CA VAL A 72 -33.47 28.69 2.39
C VAL A 72 -34.38 27.51 2.13
N THR A 73 -34.01 26.67 1.17
CA THR A 73 -34.68 25.40 0.91
C THR A 73 -33.91 24.26 1.57
N THR A 74 -34.63 23.31 2.15
CA THR A 74 -34.06 22.18 2.90
C THR A 74 -34.33 20.87 2.16
N MET A 75 -33.31 20.03 2.01
CA MET A 75 -33.41 18.76 1.30
C MET A 75 -32.51 17.69 1.93
N ASP A 76 -32.98 16.45 2.00
CA ASP A 76 -32.18 15.32 2.48
C ASP A 76 -31.17 14.89 1.40
N LEU A 77 -29.89 14.74 1.76
CA LEU A 77 -28.80 14.31 0.88
C LEU A 77 -29.06 12.93 0.25
N ASP A 78 -29.68 12.02 0.99
CA ASP A 78 -29.93 10.66 0.52
C ASP A 78 -31.19 10.54 -0.35
N SER A 79 -32.00 11.60 -0.41
CA SER A 79 -33.17 11.65 -1.28
C SER A 79 -32.77 11.69 -2.76
N PRO A 80 -33.65 11.24 -3.68
CA PRO A 80 -33.40 11.37 -5.12
C PRO A 80 -33.04 12.82 -5.53
N GLY A 81 -33.76 13.81 -5.01
CA GLY A 81 -33.46 15.22 -5.24
C GLY A 81 -32.10 15.66 -4.67
N GLY A 82 -31.71 15.14 -3.51
CA GLY A 82 -30.41 15.39 -2.88
C GLY A 82 -29.24 14.91 -3.71
N ARG A 83 -29.38 13.75 -4.35
CA ARG A 83 -28.37 13.15 -5.23
C ARG A 83 -28.28 13.88 -6.56
N ASP A 84 -29.42 14.27 -7.11
CA ASP A 84 -29.50 14.99 -8.38
C ASP A 84 -28.96 16.42 -8.26
N ALA A 85 -29.04 17.05 -7.08
CA ALA A 85 -28.50 18.38 -6.83
C ALA A 85 -26.97 18.49 -7.03
N PHE A 86 -26.22 17.38 -7.03
CA PHE A 86 -24.78 17.37 -7.34
C PHE A 86 -24.48 17.01 -8.80
N GLN A 87 -25.49 16.62 -9.58
CA GLN A 87 -25.32 16.32 -11.00
C GLN A 87 -25.39 17.62 -11.78
N VAL A 88 -24.22 18.19 -12.06
CA VAL A 88 -24.09 19.36 -12.93
C VAL A 88 -24.49 18.97 -14.35
N THR A 89 -25.60 19.53 -14.86
CA THR A 89 -26.09 19.25 -16.21
C THR A 89 -25.45 20.19 -17.25
N GLU A 90 -25.53 19.83 -18.53
CA GLU A 90 -25.08 20.71 -19.61
C GLU A 90 -25.86 22.02 -19.66
N ALA A 91 -27.13 22.01 -19.25
CA ALA A 91 -27.96 23.21 -19.14
C ALA A 91 -27.47 24.15 -18.01
N ASP A 92 -27.06 23.59 -16.87
CA ASP A 92 -26.49 24.36 -15.76
C ASP A 92 -25.16 25.01 -16.15
N LEU A 93 -24.32 24.29 -16.90
CA LEU A 93 -23.07 24.81 -17.45
C LEU A 93 -23.32 25.90 -18.50
N ALA A 94 -24.35 25.74 -19.34
CA ALA A 94 -24.74 26.73 -20.33
C ALA A 94 -25.28 28.03 -19.68
N ALA A 95 -26.04 27.91 -18.58
CA ALA A 95 -26.52 29.05 -17.80
C ALA A 95 -25.37 29.82 -17.12
N LEU A 96 -24.32 29.12 -16.66
CA LEU A 96 -23.09 29.76 -16.18
C LEU A 96 -22.35 30.47 -17.30
N ASN A 97 -22.22 29.81 -18.46
CA ASN A 97 -21.52 30.37 -19.62
C ASN A 97 -22.14 31.71 -20.06
N ALA A 98 -23.47 31.78 -20.12
CA ALA A 98 -24.20 33.00 -20.51
C ALA A 98 -23.93 34.21 -19.60
N ASN A 99 -23.57 33.97 -18.33
CA ASN A 99 -23.26 35.04 -17.36
C ASN A 99 -21.76 35.32 -17.21
N LEU A 100 -20.88 34.40 -17.63
CA LEU A 100 -19.44 34.47 -17.36
C LEU A 100 -18.57 34.69 -18.61
N ASP A 101 -19.17 34.82 -19.80
CA ASP A 101 -18.46 34.99 -21.09
C ASP A 101 -17.32 33.96 -21.29
N LEU A 102 -17.60 32.70 -20.92
CA LEU A 102 -16.63 31.62 -20.96
C LEU A 102 -16.69 30.92 -22.32
N SER A 103 -15.85 31.32 -23.27
CA SER A 103 -15.76 30.60 -24.55
C SER A 103 -15.22 29.18 -24.37
N PHE A 104 -16.11 28.18 -24.41
CA PHE A 104 -15.74 26.76 -24.52
C PHE A 104 -15.53 26.32 -25.99
N ALA A 105 -15.79 27.21 -26.96
CA ALA A 105 -15.56 26.97 -28.38
C ALA A 105 -14.05 26.93 -28.66
N GLY A 106 -13.50 25.71 -28.77
CA GLY A 106 -12.07 25.46 -28.94
C GLY A 106 -11.45 24.63 -27.81
N LEU A 107 -12.19 24.37 -26.73
CA LEU A 107 -11.79 23.35 -25.76
C LEU A 107 -12.07 21.99 -26.37
N ALA A 108 -11.02 21.38 -26.94
CA ALA A 108 -11.05 19.96 -27.27
C ALA A 108 -11.56 19.18 -26.05
N PRO A 109 -12.36 18.12 -26.23
CA PRO A 109 -12.74 17.25 -25.11
C PRO A 109 -11.45 16.91 -24.39
N VAL A 110 -11.33 17.31 -23.12
CA VAL A 110 -10.10 17.11 -22.35
C VAL A 110 -9.90 15.61 -22.34
N ALA A 111 -9.02 15.11 -23.22
CA ALA A 111 -8.73 13.71 -23.30
C ALA A 111 -8.37 13.32 -21.89
N ARG A 112 -9.16 12.42 -21.28
CA ARG A 112 -8.95 12.01 -19.89
C ARG A 112 -7.48 11.65 -19.79
N ALA A 113 -6.70 12.48 -19.10
CA ALA A 113 -5.30 12.20 -18.87
C ALA A 113 -5.25 10.78 -18.28
N PRO A 114 -4.33 9.92 -18.77
CA PRO A 114 -4.25 8.55 -18.28
C PRO A 114 -4.23 8.60 -16.76
N ARG A 115 -5.14 7.86 -16.13
CA ARG A 115 -5.23 7.83 -14.67
C ARG A 115 -3.87 7.34 -14.16
N GLY A 116 -3.21 8.17 -13.37
CA GLY A 116 -2.02 7.75 -12.65
C GLY A 116 -2.36 6.58 -11.72
N PRO A 117 -1.36 5.79 -11.30
CA PRO A 117 -1.59 4.63 -10.45
C PRO A 117 -2.24 5.07 -9.13
N THR A 118 -3.25 4.31 -8.75
CA THR A 118 -3.96 4.44 -7.48
C THR A 118 -3.00 4.22 -6.31
N ALA A 119 -3.38 4.69 -5.12
CA ALA A 119 -2.60 4.43 -3.91
C ALA A 119 -2.44 2.91 -3.64
N GLN A 120 -3.45 2.11 -4.00
CA GLN A 120 -3.41 0.66 -3.86
C GLN A 120 -2.37 0.03 -4.80
N GLU A 121 -2.34 0.42 -6.07
CA GLU A 121 -1.36 -0.11 -7.04
C GLU A 121 0.07 0.23 -6.61
N LYS A 122 0.31 1.48 -6.16
CA LYS A 122 1.60 1.88 -5.60
C LYS A 122 1.99 1.05 -4.37
N ALA A 123 1.03 0.72 -3.51
CA ALA A 123 1.29 -0.10 -2.33
C ALA A 123 1.60 -1.57 -2.69
N ILE A 124 0.89 -2.14 -3.67
CA ILE A 124 1.15 -3.49 -4.17
C ILE A 124 2.53 -3.56 -4.83
N GLU A 125 2.87 -2.57 -5.66
CA GLU A 125 4.19 -2.46 -6.29
C GLU A 125 5.30 -2.33 -5.25
N ALA A 126 5.14 -1.45 -4.26
CA ALA A 126 6.09 -1.28 -3.17
C ALA A 126 6.25 -2.55 -2.33
N PHE A 127 5.17 -3.32 -2.14
CA PHE A 127 5.24 -4.61 -1.44
C PHE A 127 5.97 -5.66 -2.30
N ALA A 128 5.66 -5.74 -3.60
CA ALA A 128 6.31 -6.66 -4.53
C ALA A 128 7.82 -6.42 -4.61
N ALA A 129 8.27 -5.16 -4.53
CA ALA A 129 9.68 -4.79 -4.46
C ALA A 129 10.41 -5.30 -3.20
N ARG A 130 9.67 -5.69 -2.15
CA ARG A 130 10.22 -6.24 -0.90
C ARG A 130 10.18 -7.75 -0.82
N THR A 131 9.56 -8.41 -1.80
CA THR A 131 9.52 -9.87 -1.90
C THR A 131 10.92 -10.40 -2.16
N ALA A 132 11.36 -11.34 -1.34
CA ALA A 132 12.63 -12.04 -1.48
C ALA A 132 12.39 -13.54 -1.78
N PRO A 133 13.41 -14.25 -2.32
CA PRO A 133 13.39 -15.71 -2.39
C PRO A 133 13.09 -16.35 -1.03
N ALA A 134 12.50 -17.54 -1.04
CA ALA A 134 12.17 -18.24 0.19
C ALA A 134 13.42 -18.48 1.05
N LEU A 135 14.50 -18.98 0.45
CA LEU A 135 15.73 -19.29 1.17
C LEU A 135 16.47 -18.00 1.57
N PRO A 136 16.88 -17.88 2.85
CA PRO A 136 17.71 -16.77 3.30
C PRO A 136 19.07 -16.78 2.60
N VAL A 137 19.68 -15.60 2.53
CA VAL A 137 21.06 -15.46 2.07
C VAL A 137 21.98 -16.00 3.16
N ILE A 138 22.71 -17.07 2.85
CA ILE A 138 23.69 -17.66 3.74
C ILE A 138 25.04 -16.96 3.50
N ALA A 139 25.82 -16.72 4.56
CA ALA A 139 27.13 -16.11 4.42
C ALA A 139 28.03 -16.97 3.49
N PRO A 140 28.88 -16.35 2.64
CA PRO A 140 29.66 -17.08 1.64
C PRO A 140 30.62 -18.14 2.21
N ASP A 141 31.02 -17.98 3.46
CA ASP A 141 31.94 -18.82 4.22
C ASP A 141 31.24 -19.78 5.18
N ALA A 142 29.90 -19.75 5.26
CA ALA A 142 29.15 -20.67 6.11
C ALA A 142 29.10 -22.06 5.47
N GLU A 143 29.88 -22.98 6.02
CA GLU A 143 29.86 -24.38 5.66
C GLU A 143 28.66 -25.09 6.33
N ILE A 144 27.88 -25.81 5.52
CA ILE A 144 26.71 -26.56 5.99
C ILE A 144 27.11 -28.03 6.12
N ASP A 145 27.36 -28.48 7.35
CA ASP A 145 27.59 -29.90 7.66
C ASP A 145 26.27 -30.69 7.47
N PRO A 146 26.18 -31.64 6.52
CA PRO A 146 24.95 -32.41 6.28
C PRO A 146 24.48 -33.22 7.51
N GLU A 147 25.39 -33.58 8.42
CA GLU A 147 25.05 -34.36 9.61
C GLU A 147 24.26 -33.57 10.67
N VAL A 148 24.09 -32.26 10.48
CA VAL A 148 23.25 -31.44 11.35
C VAL A 148 21.76 -31.65 11.10
N PHE A 149 21.38 -32.19 9.95
CA PHE A 149 19.99 -32.45 9.56
C PHE A 149 19.58 -33.84 10.06
N LEU A 150 18.77 -33.90 11.13
CA LEU A 150 18.48 -35.17 11.79
C LEU A 150 17.18 -35.82 11.28
N ALA A 151 16.13 -35.02 11.13
CA ALA A 151 14.83 -35.49 10.65
C ALA A 151 13.94 -34.32 10.25
N VAL A 152 12.96 -34.58 9.38
CA VAL A 152 11.90 -33.64 9.06
C VAL A 152 10.56 -34.33 8.99
N LYS A 153 9.50 -33.60 9.34
CA LYS A 153 8.11 -34.05 9.22
C LYS A 153 7.29 -32.94 8.58
N VAL A 154 6.53 -33.29 7.55
CA VAL A 154 5.59 -32.37 6.89
C VAL A 154 4.17 -32.81 7.23
N VAL A 155 3.32 -31.88 7.66
CA VAL A 155 1.92 -32.13 8.03
C VAL A 155 1.03 -31.07 7.41
N THR A 156 -0.01 -31.50 6.72
CA THR A 156 -1.11 -30.64 6.26
C THR A 156 -2.01 -30.30 7.46
N LEU A 157 -2.20 -29.02 7.75
CA LEU A 157 -3.00 -28.55 8.89
C LEU A 157 -4.47 -28.34 8.54
N ASN A 158 -4.77 -28.02 7.28
CA ASN A 158 -6.11 -27.99 6.73
C ASN A 158 -6.09 -28.53 5.30
N GLN A 159 -7.23 -29.08 4.89
CA GLN A 159 -7.54 -29.44 3.51
C GLN A 159 -8.98 -28.97 3.26
N GLY A 160 -9.19 -28.10 2.27
CA GLY A 160 -10.52 -27.52 2.00
C GLY A 160 -10.51 -26.45 0.91
N PRO A 161 -11.65 -25.81 0.60
CA PRO A 161 -11.74 -24.78 -0.44
C PRO A 161 -10.86 -23.58 -0.09
N GLY A 162 -9.70 -23.46 -0.76
CA GLY A 162 -8.70 -22.42 -0.49
C GLY A 162 -7.28 -22.93 -0.70
N ALA A 163 -6.33 -22.24 -0.08
CA ALA A 163 -4.92 -22.60 -0.08
C ALA A 163 -4.59 -23.52 1.11
N ASP A 164 -3.81 -24.58 0.86
CA ASP A 164 -3.45 -25.56 1.89
C ASP A 164 -2.39 -25.00 2.85
N LEU A 165 -2.65 -25.07 4.15
CA LEU A 165 -1.70 -24.73 5.19
C LEU A 165 -0.90 -25.98 5.56
N VAL A 166 0.42 -25.87 5.45
CA VAL A 166 1.35 -26.96 5.70
C VAL A 166 2.32 -26.53 6.79
N GLU A 167 2.52 -27.39 7.79
CA GLU A 167 3.54 -27.22 8.81
C GLU A 167 4.68 -28.23 8.60
N VAL A 168 5.90 -27.69 8.56
CA VAL A 168 7.14 -28.46 8.50
C VAL A 168 7.83 -28.37 9.86
N THR A 169 8.04 -29.53 10.47
CA THR A 169 8.84 -29.66 11.70
C THR A 169 10.19 -30.28 11.35
N ALA A 170 11.26 -29.48 11.42
CA ALA A 170 12.63 -29.91 11.20
C ALA A 170 13.36 -30.10 12.54
N ASN A 171 14.12 -31.17 12.66
CA ASN A 171 14.94 -31.52 13.81
C ASN A 171 16.40 -31.48 13.42
N LEU A 172 17.19 -30.69 14.15
CA LEU A 172 18.59 -30.44 13.86
C LEU A 172 19.46 -30.61 15.11
N ARG A 173 20.77 -30.77 14.89
CA ARG A 173 21.77 -30.67 15.96
C ARG A 173 21.65 -29.30 16.65
N GLN A 174 21.87 -29.25 17.97
CA GLN A 174 21.88 -27.96 18.67
C GLN A 174 23.08 -27.10 18.24
N GLY A 175 22.88 -25.77 18.16
CA GLY A 175 23.91 -24.81 17.77
C GLY A 175 23.88 -24.43 16.29
N VAL A 176 23.00 -25.04 15.50
CA VAL A 176 22.75 -24.66 14.11
C VAL A 176 22.12 -23.26 14.04
N ASP A 177 22.58 -22.48 13.07
CA ASP A 177 22.06 -21.14 12.80
C ASP A 177 20.58 -21.15 12.35
N ALA A 178 19.86 -20.07 12.67
CA ALA A 178 18.44 -19.96 12.36
C ALA A 178 18.14 -19.99 10.85
N ASP A 179 19.00 -19.40 10.02
CA ASP A 179 18.82 -19.36 8.57
C ASP A 179 19.09 -20.73 7.94
N ILE A 180 20.06 -21.48 8.44
CA ILE A 180 20.29 -22.88 8.03
C ILE A 180 19.10 -23.75 8.44
N ALA A 181 18.61 -23.58 9.67
CA ALA A 181 17.51 -24.38 10.19
C ALA A 181 16.18 -24.08 9.45
N PHE A 182 15.94 -22.81 9.10
CA PHE A 182 14.82 -22.42 8.25
C PHE A 182 14.97 -22.89 6.80
N SER A 183 16.19 -22.86 6.24
CA SER A 183 16.49 -23.38 4.91
C SER A 183 16.16 -24.87 4.82
N TYR A 184 16.51 -25.66 5.84
CA TYR A 184 16.16 -27.08 5.88
C TYR A 184 14.65 -27.32 5.88
N ALA A 185 13.88 -26.58 6.71
CA ALA A 185 12.43 -26.68 6.70
C ALA A 185 11.82 -26.30 5.34
N THR A 186 12.39 -25.29 4.67
CA THR A 186 11.94 -24.84 3.35
C THR A 186 12.29 -25.85 2.25
N CYS A 187 13.48 -26.45 2.30
CA CYS A 187 13.90 -27.51 1.36
C CYS A 187 13.04 -28.77 1.50
N ALA A 188 12.72 -29.16 2.73
CA ALA A 188 11.80 -30.26 2.98
C ALA A 188 10.39 -29.97 2.46
N LEU A 189 9.90 -28.73 2.64
CA LEU A 189 8.62 -28.31 2.05
C LEU A 189 8.65 -28.41 0.54
N ALA A 190 9.73 -27.96 -0.12
CA ALA A 190 9.82 -27.96 -1.58
C ALA A 190 9.78 -29.39 -2.15
N GLY A 191 10.44 -30.35 -1.51
CA GLY A 191 10.36 -31.77 -1.89
C GLY A 191 8.93 -32.30 -1.80
N TRP A 192 8.28 -32.09 -0.65
CA TRP A 192 6.88 -32.45 -0.45
C TRP A 192 5.95 -31.74 -1.44
N ALA A 193 6.13 -30.44 -1.68
CA ALA A 193 5.28 -29.64 -2.55
C ALA A 193 5.35 -30.11 -4.01
N ARG A 194 6.54 -30.49 -4.49
CA ARG A 194 6.70 -31.08 -5.83
C ARG A 194 5.87 -32.36 -5.96
N ASP A 195 5.98 -33.23 -4.98
CA ASP A 195 5.29 -34.53 -4.99
C ASP A 195 3.76 -34.39 -4.86
N ASN A 196 3.27 -33.24 -4.34
CA ASN A 196 1.85 -32.91 -4.21
C ASN A 196 1.35 -31.92 -5.29
N GLY A 197 2.20 -31.54 -6.25
CA GLY A 197 1.82 -30.68 -7.37
C GLY A 197 1.59 -29.20 -7.00
N ASN A 198 2.14 -28.73 -5.88
CA ASN A 198 2.04 -27.32 -5.48
C ASN A 198 3.24 -26.52 -6.02
N PRO A 199 3.04 -25.57 -6.95
CA PRO A 199 4.14 -24.82 -7.56
C PRO A 199 4.67 -23.68 -6.66
N TYR A 200 3.84 -23.17 -5.75
CA TYR A 200 4.20 -22.05 -4.89
C TYR A 200 3.87 -22.27 -3.42
N GLY A 201 4.68 -21.64 -2.56
CA GLY A 201 4.42 -21.57 -1.13
C GLY A 201 4.76 -20.21 -0.53
N ARG A 202 3.89 -19.69 0.33
CA ARG A 202 4.15 -18.47 1.10
C ARG A 202 4.47 -18.81 2.55
N HIS A 203 5.59 -18.31 3.05
CA HIS A 203 5.93 -18.44 4.46
C HIS A 203 4.97 -17.64 5.36
N ILE A 204 4.52 -18.24 6.46
CA ILE A 204 3.61 -17.62 7.43
C ILE A 204 4.29 -17.38 8.78
N ARG A 205 4.98 -18.40 9.31
CA ARG A 205 5.65 -18.32 10.61
C ARG A 205 6.77 -19.34 10.75
N THR A 206 7.71 -19.07 11.63
CA THR A 206 8.72 -20.01 12.12
C THR A 206 8.78 -19.93 13.64
N LEU A 207 8.71 -21.07 14.31
CA LEU A 207 8.91 -21.21 15.76
C LEU A 207 10.14 -22.08 16.01
N GLN A 208 10.89 -21.76 17.06
CA GLN A 208 12.08 -22.51 17.45
C GLN A 208 11.96 -23.02 18.88
N ALA A 209 12.42 -24.24 19.13
CA ALA A 209 12.48 -24.83 20.46
C ALA A 209 13.76 -25.66 20.61
N LYS A 210 14.33 -25.68 21.82
CA LYS A 210 15.44 -26.57 22.18
C LYS A 210 14.90 -27.70 23.05
N ARG A 211 15.09 -28.96 22.66
CA ARG A 211 14.66 -30.13 23.44
C ARG A 211 15.68 -31.25 23.32
N ASN A 212 16.06 -31.86 24.44
CA ASN A 212 16.96 -33.03 24.48
C ASN A 212 18.28 -32.84 23.71
N GLY A 213 18.91 -31.66 23.81
CA GLY A 213 20.14 -31.35 23.07
C GLY A 213 19.96 -31.17 21.56
N LYS A 214 18.72 -30.99 21.09
CA LYS A 214 18.37 -30.79 19.67
C LYS A 214 17.63 -29.47 19.47
N LEU A 215 17.77 -28.92 18.27
CA LEU A 215 17.02 -27.76 17.80
C LEU A 215 15.82 -28.25 16.98
N LEU A 216 14.61 -27.86 17.39
CA LEU A 216 13.38 -28.08 16.64
C LEU A 216 12.91 -26.77 16.03
N ILE A 217 12.61 -26.79 14.73
CA ILE A 217 12.02 -25.69 13.98
C ILE A 217 10.65 -26.12 13.47
N GLY A 218 9.62 -25.34 13.76
CA GLY A 218 8.28 -25.48 13.18
C GLY A 218 7.98 -24.31 12.27
N SER A 219 7.93 -24.55 10.95
CA SER A 219 7.65 -23.53 9.94
C SER A 219 6.30 -23.81 9.27
N ALA A 220 5.44 -22.81 9.19
CA ALA A 220 4.14 -22.94 8.52
C ALA A 220 4.11 -22.15 7.21
N PHE A 221 3.49 -22.74 6.19
CA PHE A 221 3.44 -22.22 4.84
C PHE A 221 2.04 -22.39 4.23
N LEU A 222 1.67 -21.45 3.38
CA LEU A 222 0.42 -21.48 2.61
C LEU A 222 0.72 -21.84 1.16
N MET A 223 0.19 -22.96 0.68
CA MET A 223 0.39 -23.49 -0.68
C MET A 223 -0.55 -22.85 -1.68
N SER A 224 -0.09 -22.65 -2.91
CA SER A 224 -0.89 -21.98 -3.95
C SER A 224 -0.48 -22.44 -5.35
N ASP A 225 -1.45 -22.46 -6.26
CA ASP A 225 -1.24 -22.72 -7.69
C ASP A 225 -0.68 -21.50 -8.43
N SER A 226 -0.86 -20.32 -7.87
CA SER A 226 -0.36 -19.05 -8.41
C SER A 226 0.57 -18.36 -7.43
N ARG A 227 1.52 -17.56 -7.95
CA ARG A 227 2.52 -16.86 -7.15
C ARG A 227 1.85 -15.95 -6.12
N PRO A 228 1.90 -16.27 -4.81
CA PRO A 228 1.22 -15.48 -3.80
C PRO A 228 1.98 -14.19 -3.50
N LEU A 229 1.27 -13.16 -3.04
CA LEU A 229 1.92 -12.02 -2.40
C LEU A 229 2.51 -12.45 -1.04
N GLY A 230 3.80 -12.22 -0.83
CA GLY A 230 4.46 -12.44 0.45
C GLY A 230 5.88 -11.90 0.46
N LEU A 231 6.45 -11.65 1.65
CA LEU A 231 7.85 -11.22 1.78
C LEU A 231 8.85 -12.35 1.46
N ARG A 232 8.42 -13.60 1.64
CA ARG A 232 9.19 -14.80 1.28
C ARG A 232 8.27 -15.78 0.56
N VAL A 233 8.53 -15.95 -0.73
CA VAL A 233 7.76 -16.83 -1.60
C VAL A 233 8.69 -17.91 -2.13
N MET A 234 8.25 -19.15 -1.94
CA MET A 234 8.89 -20.35 -2.46
C MET A 234 8.31 -20.63 -3.84
N GLU A 235 9.20 -20.78 -4.82
CA GLU A 235 8.89 -21.42 -6.10
C GLU A 235 9.51 -22.82 -6.04
N THR A 236 8.69 -23.86 -6.14
CA THR A 236 9.07 -25.23 -5.76
C THR A 236 10.31 -25.72 -6.50
N GLU A 237 10.32 -25.62 -7.82
CA GLU A 237 11.44 -26.11 -8.65
C GLU A 237 12.72 -25.28 -8.48
N GLU A 238 12.60 -23.96 -8.31
CA GLU A 238 13.76 -23.10 -8.05
C GLU A 238 14.38 -23.38 -6.69
N THR A 239 13.53 -23.52 -5.68
CA THR A 239 13.96 -23.83 -4.32
C THR A 239 14.67 -25.17 -4.27
N LEU A 240 14.17 -26.20 -4.96
CA LEU A 240 14.84 -27.51 -5.03
C LEU A 240 16.23 -27.43 -5.65
N ARG A 241 16.41 -26.64 -6.73
CA ARG A 241 17.72 -26.41 -7.33
C ARG A 241 18.67 -25.74 -6.35
N GLU A 242 18.21 -24.71 -5.65
CA GLU A 242 19.01 -24.03 -4.63
C GLU A 242 19.36 -24.95 -3.44
N CYS A 243 18.41 -25.76 -2.97
CA CYS A 243 18.65 -26.73 -1.91
C CYS A 243 19.74 -27.73 -2.30
N SER A 244 19.66 -28.27 -3.53
CA SER A 244 20.70 -29.17 -4.07
C SER A 244 22.05 -28.47 -4.18
N ALA A 245 22.09 -27.21 -4.63
CA ALA A 245 23.33 -26.45 -4.74
C ALA A 245 23.98 -26.16 -3.36
N ARG A 246 23.16 -26.03 -2.32
CA ARG A 246 23.59 -25.79 -0.92
C ARG A 246 23.86 -27.10 -0.14
N GLY A 247 23.63 -28.27 -0.72
CA GLY A 247 23.76 -29.56 -0.04
C GLY A 247 22.72 -29.80 1.06
N ILE A 248 21.58 -29.08 1.03
CA ILE A 248 20.51 -29.23 2.02
C ILE A 248 19.52 -30.28 1.52
N PRO A 249 19.22 -31.34 2.29
CA PRO A 249 18.31 -32.39 1.87
C PRO A 249 16.86 -31.87 1.76
N ALA A 250 16.19 -32.29 0.69
CA ALA A 250 14.74 -32.17 0.52
C ALA A 250 14.04 -33.46 0.98
N ALA A 251 12.76 -33.36 1.35
CA ALA A 251 11.94 -34.49 1.79
C ALA A 251 11.41 -35.31 0.60
#